data_AF-A0A920G1V8-F1
#
_entry.id   AF-A0A920G1V8-F1
#
_cell.length_a   1.000
_cell.length_b   1.000
_cell.length_c   1.000
_cell.angle_alpha   90.00
_cell.angle_beta   90.00
_cell.angle_gamma   90.00
#
_symmetry.space_group_name_H-M   'P 1'
#
loop_
_entity.id
_entity.type
_entity.pdbx_description
1 polymer ?
#
loop_
_entity_poly.entity_id
_entity_poly.type
_entity_poly.pdbx_seq_one_letter_code
_entity_poly.pdbx_strand_id
1 'polypeptide(L)' 'MRLEVVEAPDHSACMEQLRSRYGADCVVVHSFRVDDRYRVVVALETESCRKRWPRWKAQ' A
#
# COMPACT_ATOMS: atom_id res chain seq x y z
N MET A 1 -11.11 -5.01 -4.28
CA MET A 1 -9.64 -5.06 -4.13
C MET A 1 -9.01 -4.23 -5.25
N ARG A 2 -7.93 -3.50 -4.98
CA ARG A 2 -7.23 -2.67 -5.97
C ARG A 2 -5.78 -3.12 -6.08
N LEU A 3 -5.27 -3.27 -7.30
CA LEU A 3 -3.86 -3.57 -7.54
C LEU A 3 -3.09 -2.27 -7.77
N GLU A 4 -1.93 -2.14 -7.13
CA GLU A 4 -1.01 -1.03 -7.35
C GLU A 4 0.41 -1.56 -7.54
N VAL A 5 1.19 -0.87 -8.37
CA VAL A 5 2.62 -1.14 -8.56
C VAL A 5 3.41 -0.08 -7.81
N VAL A 6 4.25 -0.51 -6.88
CA VAL A 6 5.17 0.35 -6.15
C VAL A 6 6.57 0.13 -6.67
N GLU A 7 7.26 1.23 -6.96
CA GLU A 7 8.62 1.24 -7.49
C GLU A 7 9.56 1.89 -6.49
N ALA A 8 10.74 1.29 -6.30
CA ALA A 8 11.79 1.81 -5.45
C ALA A 8 13.17 1.42 -5.99
N PRO A 9 14.25 2.10 -5.60
CA PRO A 9 15.61 1.68 -5.95
C PRO A 9 15.95 0.29 -5.38
N ASP A 10 15.50 0.01 -4.15
CA ASP A 10 15.82 -1.22 -3.43
C ASP A 10 14.58 -1.88 -2.81
N HIS A 11 14.67 -3.19 -2.60
CA HIS A 11 13.63 -3.98 -1.93
C HIS A 11 13.23 -3.37 -0.57
N SER A 12 14.20 -2.97 0.24
CA SER A 12 13.97 -2.38 1.56
C SER A 12 13.20 -1.06 1.49
N ALA A 13 13.58 -0.17 0.57
CA ALA A 13 12.88 1.09 0.36
C ALA A 13 11.45 0.88 -0.17
N CYS A 14 11.22 -0.15 -0.98
CA CYS A 14 9.88 -0.53 -1.42
C CYS A 14 9.01 -0.98 -0.25
N MET A 15 9.55 -1.85 0.61
CA MET A 15 8.82 -2.37 1.78
C MET A 15 8.53 -1.28 2.80
N GLU A 16 9.46 -0.35 3.02
CA GLU A 16 9.24 0.79 3.90
C GLU A 16 8.13 1.71 3.37
N GLN A 17 8.11 2.00 2.07
CA GLN A 17 7.03 2.77 1.44
C GLN A 17 5.67 2.08 1.57
N LEU A 18 5.62 0.75 1.33
CA LEU A 18 4.40 -0.04 1.49
C LEU A 18 3.88 0.02 2.92
N ARG A 19 4.77 -0.20 3.91
CA ARG A 19 4.43 -0.12 5.32
C ARG A 19 3.98 1.28 5.74
N SER A 20 4.61 2.32 5.21
CA SER A 20 4.29 3.71 5.51
C SER A 20 2.95 4.16 4.90
N ARG A 21 2.65 3.75 3.65
CA ARG A 21 1.41 4.12 2.96
C ARG A 21 0.21 3.26 3.34
N TYR A 22 0.40 1.96 3.43
CA TYR A 22 -0.69 0.97 3.51
C TYR A 22 -0.71 0.19 4.82
N GLY A 23 0.37 0.21 5.59
CA GLY A 23 0.42 -0.51 6.87
C GLY A 23 0.26 -2.02 6.68
N ALA A 24 -0.75 -2.60 7.35
CA ALA A 24 -1.07 -4.03 7.26
C ALA A 24 -2.15 -4.34 6.21
N ASP A 25 -2.72 -3.31 5.56
CA ASP A 25 -3.85 -3.42 4.63
C ASP A 25 -3.41 -3.72 3.18
N CYS A 26 -2.22 -4.29 3.00
CA CYS A 26 -1.67 -4.64 1.69
C CYS A 26 -1.05 -6.04 1.68
N VAL A 27 -1.25 -6.76 0.57
CA VAL A 27 -0.64 -8.06 0.31
C VAL A 27 0.27 -7.95 -0.91
N VAL A 28 1.52 -8.37 -0.78
CA VAL A 28 2.45 -8.45 -1.92
C VAL A 28 2.07 -9.65 -2.78
N VAL A 29 1.73 -9.39 -4.05
CA VAL A 29 1.31 -10.43 -5.01
C VAL A 29 2.50 -10.92 -5.83
N HIS A 30 3.33 -9.99 -6.29
CA HIS A 30 4.48 -10.31 -7.12
C HIS A 30 5.55 -9.23 -7.00
N SER A 31 6.81 -9.62 -7.06
CA SER A 31 7.92 -8.67 -7.08
C SER A 31 8.90 -9.05 -8.18
N PHE A 32 9.42 -8.03 -8.86
CA PHE A 32 10.30 -8.18 -9.99
C PHE A 32 11.20 -6.96 -10.12
N ARG A 33 12.38 -7.14 -10.71
CA ARG A 33 13.31 -6.05 -11.00
C ARG A 33 13.25 -5.75 -12.49
N VAL A 34 13.11 -4.48 -12.84
CA VAL A 34 13.19 -3.99 -14.23
C VAL A 34 14.27 -2.93 -14.28
N ASP A 35 15.26 -3.14 -15.14
CA ASP A 35 16.49 -2.35 -15.19
C ASP A 35 17.13 -2.27 -13.79
N ASP A 36 17.20 -1.06 -13.22
CA ASP A 36 17.76 -0.76 -11.90
C ASP A 36 16.73 -0.39 -10.84
N ARG A 37 15.45 -0.71 -11.08
CA ARG A 37 14.38 -0.45 -10.10
C ARG A 37 13.71 -1.74 -9.67
N TYR A 38 13.48 -1.83 -8.37
CA TYR A 38 12.67 -2.86 -7.76
C TYR A 38 11.20 -2.48 -7.84
N ARG A 39 10.38 -3.37 -8.40
CA ARG A 39 8.95 -3.18 -8.57
C ARG A 39 8.19 -4.25 -7.81
N VAL A 40 7.13 -3.85 -7.12
CA VAL A 40 6.27 -4.76 -6.36
C VAL A 40 4.82 -4.48 -6.73
N VAL A 41 4.13 -5.52 -7.17
CA VAL A 41 2.67 -5.51 -7.32
C VAL A 41 2.06 -5.86 -5.98
N VAL A 42 1.26 -4.93 -5.45
CA VAL A 42 0.51 -5.13 -4.21
C VAL A 42 -0.98 -5.14 -4.48
N ALA A 43 -1.68 -6.05 -3.82
CA ALA A 43 -3.12 -6.05 -3.69
C ALA A 43 -3.49 -5.30 -2.42
N LEU A 44 -4.20 -4.20 -2.59
CA LEU A 44 -4.81 -3.44 -1.52
C LEU A 44 -6.22 -3.98 -1.29
N GLU A 45 -6.48 -4.39 -0.06
CA GLU A 45 -7.84 -4.59 0.40
C GLU A 45 -8.50 -3.22 0.48
N THR A 46 -9.49 -2.98 -0.37
CA THR A 46 -10.31 -1.77 -0.27
C THR A 46 -11.29 -2.00 0.86
N GLU A 47 -10.89 -1.70 2.08
CA GLU A 47 -11.85 -1.25 3.08
C GLU A 47 -12.24 0.18 2.72
N SER A 48 -13.18 0.29 1.78
CA SER A 48 -13.95 1.51 1.57
C SER A 48 -14.88 1.72 2.77
N CYS A 49 -14.37 2.05 3.95
CA CYS A 49 -15.17 2.71 4.99
C CYS A 49 -14.42 3.42 6.13
N ARG A 50 -13.16 3.85 5.96
CA ARG A 50 -12.53 4.77 6.94
C ARG A 50 -12.69 6.27 6.63
N LYS A 51 -13.63 6.65 5.77
CA LYS A 51 -14.06 8.06 5.66
C LYS A 51 -15.50 8.27 6.13
N ARG A 52 -15.59 9.18 7.11
CA ARG A 52 -16.76 9.86 7.69
C ARG A 52 -17.53 9.10 8.75
N TRP A 53 -17.05 9.22 9.98
CA TRP A 53 -17.96 9.78 10.98
C TRP A 53 -17.74 11.30 11.02
N PRO A 54 -18.75 12.14 10.75
CA PRO A 54 -18.74 13.48 11.32
C PRO A 54 -18.69 13.27 12.84
N ARG A 55 -17.71 13.90 13.48
CA ARG A 55 -17.66 14.02 14.93
C ARG A 55 -18.86 14.86 15.38
N TRP A 56 -20.06 14.28 15.38
CA TRP A 56 -21.16 14.80 16.17
C TRP A 56 -20.76 14.56 17.62
N LYS A 57 -20.32 15.64 18.28
CA LYS A 57 -20.31 15.67 19.74
C LYS A 57 -21.74 15.39 20.18
N ALA A 58 -21.97 14.22 20.75
CA ALA A 58 -23.11 14.00 21.62
C ALA A 58 -22.69 14.41 23.04
N GLN A 59 -23.42 15.41 23.53
CA GLN A 59 -23.70 15.77 24.92
C GLN A 59 -22.52 16.14 25.82
#